data_AF-A0A1H1GG99-F1
#
_entry.id   AF-A0A1H1GG99-F1
#
_cell.length_a   1.000
_cell.length_b   1.000
_cell.length_c   1.000
_cell.angle_alpha   90.00
_cell.angle_beta   90.00
_cell.angle_gamma   90.00
#
_symmetry.space_group_name_H-M   'P 1'
#
loop_
_entity.id
_entity.type
_entity.pdbx_description
1 polymer ?
#
loop_
_entity_poly.entity_id
_entity_poly.type
_entity_poly.pdbx_seq_one_letter_code
_entity_poly.pdbx_strand_id
1 'polypeptide(L)' 'MMTFDLFNTPAEDGTYELSINESPPLRFASPGAALRYAVKLANQRHQQGLDYAINIEGGDGRWRLFNGWRMCA' A
#
# COMPACT_ATOMS: atom_id res chain seq x y z
N MET A 1 6.35 11.64 6.81
CA MET A 1 5.07 11.09 6.30
C MET A 1 5.41 9.87 5.48
N MET A 2 4.87 8.71 5.85
CA MET A 2 5.16 7.45 5.16
C MET A 2 4.16 7.26 4.01
N THR A 3 4.66 6.92 2.82
CA THR A 3 3.81 6.61 1.67
C THR A 3 3.93 5.14 1.31
N PHE A 4 2.80 4.55 0.97
CA PHE A 4 2.67 3.16 0.57
C PHE A 4 2.10 3.12 -0.84
N ASP A 5 2.93 2.80 -1.83
CA ASP A 5 2.52 2.81 -3.23
C ASP A 5 2.32 1.37 -3.72
N LEU A 6 1.11 1.09 -4.18
CA LEU A 6 0.69 -0.21 -4.70
C LEU A 6 0.49 -0.11 -6.21
N PHE A 7 1.31 -0.85 -6.94
CA PHE A 7 1.22 -0.95 -8.39
C PHE A 7 0.09 -1.91 -8.79
N ASN A 8 -0.58 -1.60 -9.90
CA ASN A 8 -1.64 -2.46 -10.42
C ASN A 8 -1.04 -3.73 -11.05
N THR A 9 0.09 -3.57 -11.73
CA THR A 9 0.70 -4.63 -12.54
C THR A 9 1.72 -5.39 -11.70
N PRO A 10 1.76 -6.74 -11.79
CA PRO A 10 2.82 -7.51 -11.17
C PRO A 10 4.18 -7.22 -11.84
N ALA A 11 5.25 -7.42 -11.10
CA ALA A 11 6.61 -7.44 -11.62
C ALA A 11 6.85 -8.65 -12.53
N GLU A 12 8.02 -8.68 -13.19
CA GLU A 12 8.39 -9.74 -14.14
C GLU A 12 8.33 -11.15 -13.54
N ASP A 13 8.55 -11.28 -12.23
CA ASP A 13 8.49 -12.54 -11.48
C ASP A 13 7.06 -12.94 -11.06
N GLY A 14 6.05 -12.16 -11.46
CA GLY A 14 4.64 -12.39 -11.13
C GLY A 14 4.23 -11.90 -9.73
N THR A 15 5.14 -11.26 -8.98
CA THR A 15 4.84 -10.72 -7.65
C THR A 15 4.36 -9.27 -7.71
N TYR A 16 3.61 -8.86 -6.68
CA TYR A 16 3.11 -7.50 -6.54
C TYR A 16 4.01 -6.72 -5.59
N GLU A 17 4.40 -5.52 -6.00
CA GLU A 17 5.27 -4.66 -5.22
C GLU A 17 4.45 -3.71 -4.34
N LEU A 18 4.90 -3.58 -3.09
CA LEU A 18 4.57 -2.46 -2.22
C LEU A 18 5.83 -1.61 -2.09
N SER A 19 5.81 -0.42 -2.69
CA SER A 19 6.86 0.57 -2.50
C SER A 19 6.58 1.39 -1.25
N ILE A 20 7.65 1.68 -0.52
CA ILE A 20 7.62 2.39 0.74
C ILE A 20 8.72 3.44 0.67
N ASN A 21 8.39 4.72 0.81
CA ASN A 21 9.38 5.80 0.67
C ASN A 21 10.55 5.74 1.68
N GLU A 22 10.32 5.14 2.86
CA GLU A 22 11.30 5.05 3.95
C GLU A 22 11.94 3.65 4.09
N SER A 23 11.66 2.68 3.19
CA SER A 23 12.25 1.34 3.26
C SER A 23 12.41 0.67 1.89
N PRO A 24 13.20 -0.42 1.77
CA PRO A 24 13.18 -1.23 0.56
C PRO A 24 11.76 -1.71 0.22
N PRO A 25 11.43 -1.85 -1.08
CA PRO A 25 10.13 -2.35 -1.51
C PRO A 25 9.94 -3.81 -1.07
N LEU A 26 8.68 -4.17 -0.82
CA LEU A 26 8.29 -5.52 -0.40
C LEU A 26 7.52 -6.21 -1.53
N ARG A 27 7.74 -7.52 -1.69
CA ARG A 27 7.09 -8.35 -2.71
C ARG A 27 6.03 -9.25 -2.10
N PHE A 28 4.90 -9.41 -2.80
CA PHE A 28 3.77 -10.21 -2.36
C PHE A 28 3.23 -11.09 -3.50
N ALA A 29 2.68 -12.26 -3.16
CA ALA A 29 2.10 -13.17 -4.15
C ALA A 29 0.76 -12.68 -4.76
N SER A 30 0.16 -11.60 -4.23
CA SER A 30 -1.11 -11.06 -4.72
C SER A 30 -1.26 -9.57 -4.37
N PRO A 31 -2.05 -8.80 -5.13
CA PRO A 31 -2.26 -7.37 -4.86
C PRO A 31 -3.02 -7.18 -3.54
N GLY A 32 -3.96 -8.07 -3.22
CA GLY A 32 -4.67 -8.05 -1.95
C GLY A 32 -3.77 -8.30 -0.73
N ALA A 33 -2.72 -9.09 -0.86
CA ALA A 33 -1.75 -9.29 0.22
C ALA A 33 -0.89 -8.03 0.44
N ALA A 34 -0.43 -7.39 -0.64
CA ALA A 34 0.29 -6.13 -0.59
C ALA A 34 -0.57 -5.03 0.06
N LEU A 35 -1.83 -4.90 -0.35
CA LEU A 35 -2.78 -3.94 0.24
C LEU A 35 -3.04 -4.19 1.72
N ARG A 36 -3.29 -5.44 2.12
CA ARG A 36 -3.48 -5.78 3.55
C ARG A 36 -2.27 -5.39 4.39
N TYR A 37 -1.07 -5.59 3.86
CA TYR A 37 0.15 -5.22 4.56
C TYR A 37 0.33 -3.69 4.64
N ALA A 38 0.07 -2.97 3.56
CA ALA A 38 0.07 -1.50 3.56
C ALA A 38 -0.91 -0.92 4.60
N VAL A 39 -2.13 -1.46 4.66
CA VAL A 39 -3.14 -1.09 5.67
C VAL A 39 -2.66 -1.39 7.10
N LYS A 40 -1.99 -2.52 7.32
CA LYS A 40 -1.41 -2.85 8.63
C LYS A 40 -0.38 -1.80 9.07
N LEU A 41 0.55 -1.42 8.19
CA LEU A 41 1.57 -0.41 8.50
C LEU A 41 0.96 0.98 8.68
N ALA A 42 -0.02 1.35 7.86
CA ALA A 42 -0.77 2.59 8.00
C ALA A 42 -1.48 2.68 9.36
N ASN A 43 -2.12 1.59 9.82
CA ASN A 43 -2.73 1.55 11.14
C ASN A 43 -1.70 1.71 12.27
N GLN A 44 -0.51 1.12 12.13
CA GLN A 44 0.58 1.32 13.09
C GLN A 44 1.04 2.77 13.15
N ARG A 45 1.21 3.43 11.99
CA ARG A 45 1.55 4.86 11.92
C ARG A 45 0.44 5.72 12.53
N HIS A 46 -0.82 5.43 12.22
CA HIS A 46 -1.98 6.12 12.78
C HIS A 46 -2.01 6.04 14.31
N GLN A 47 -1.80 4.85 14.88
CA GLN A 47 -1.75 4.64 16.34
C GLN A 47 -0.59 5.39 17.01
N GLN A 48 0.48 5.66 16.28
CA GLN A 48 1.62 6.45 16.73
C GLN A 48 1.41 7.97 16.55
N GLY A 49 0.27 8.40 16.01
CA GLY A 49 0.00 9.80 15.67
C GLY A 49 0.85 10.32 14.51
N LEU A 50 1.33 9.44 13.63
CA LEU A 50 2.17 9.77 12.48
C LEU A 50 1.35 9.77 11.19
N ASP A 51 1.66 10.72 10.30
CA ASP A 51 1.03 10.83 8.99
C ASP A 51 1.42 9.68 8.05
N TYR A 52 0.44 9.22 7.28
CA TYR A 52 0.59 8.20 6.25
C TYR A 52 -0.28 8.49 5.03
N ALA A 53 0.08 7.91 3.88
CA ALA A 53 -0.77 7.81 2.69
C ALA A 53 -0.60 6.45 2.03
N ILE A 54 -1.70 5.89 1.50
CA ILE A 54 -1.67 4.68 0.67
C ILE A 54 -2.14 5.07 -0.72
N ASN A 55 -1.28 4.95 -1.73
CA ASN A 55 -1.62 5.20 -3.12
C ASN A 55 -1.80 3.86 -3.85
N ILE A 56 -2.87 3.75 -4.63
CA ILE A 56 -3.17 2.58 -5.45
C ILE A 56 -3.23 3.02 -6.90
N GLU A 57 -2.40 2.40 -7.73
CA GLU A 57 -2.50 2.50 -9.18
C GLU A 57 -3.70 1.65 -9.65
N GLY A 58 -4.58 2.23 -10.46
CA GLY A 58 -5.63 1.46 -11.12
C GLY A 58 -5.14 0.86 -12.45
N GLY A 59 -5.91 -0.08 -13.00
CA GLY A 59 -5.63 -0.63 -14.34
C GLY A 59 -5.67 0.39 -15.47
N ASP A 60 -6.13 1.61 -15.21
CA ASP A 60 -6.07 2.78 -16.10
C ASP A 60 -4.77 3.59 -15.97
N GLY A 61 -3.80 3.14 -15.17
CA GLY A 61 -2.54 3.83 -14.88
C GLY A 61 -2.71 5.07 -14.01
N ARG A 62 -3.90 5.29 -13.42
CA ARG A 62 -4.17 6.45 -12.57
C ARG A 62 -4.01 6.09 -11.10
N TRP A 63 -3.28 6.95 -10.39
CA TRP A 63 -3.10 6.85 -8.95
C TRP A 63 -4.31 7.40 -8.20
N ARG A 64 -4.73 6.67 -7.17
CA ARG A 64 -5.82 7.05 -6.28
C ARG A 64 -5.37 6.91 -4.84
N LEU A 65 -5.68 7.92 -4.03
CA LEU A 65 -5.44 7.86 -2.61
C LEU A 65 -6.48 6.93 -1.97
N PHE A 66 -5.99 5.93 -1.25
CA PHE A 66 -6.81 5.04 -0.45
C PHE A 66 -7.08 5.70 0.91
N ASN A 67 -8.21 6.39 1.02
CA ASN A 67 -8.64 7.13 2.21
C ASN A 67 -9.20 6.24 3.36
N GLY A 68 -8.70 5.01 3.45
CA GLY A 68 -9.00 4.11 4.55
C GLY A 68 -10.28 3.28 4.38
N TRP A 69 -10.15 2.01 4.74
CA TRP A 69 -11.26 1.17 5.17
C TRP A 69 -11.71 1.71 6.54
N ARG A 70 -12.98 2.11 6.69
CA ARG A 70 -13.61 2.05 8.01
C ARG A 70 -13.58 0.58 8.41
N MET A 71 -12.67 0.17 9.29
CA MET A 71 -12.95 -1.03 10.09
C MET A 71 -14.14 -0.63 10.95
N CYS A 72 -15.34 -1.08 10.57
CA CYS A 72 -16.48 -1.03 11.47
C CYS A 72 -16.03 -1.77 12.75
N ALA A 73 -16.04 -1.02 13.85
CA ALA A 73 -15.81 -1.55 15.19
C ALA A 73 -16.83 -2.63 15.55
#